data_AF-M5PD08-F1
#
_entry.id   AF-M5PD08-F1
#
_cell.length_a   1.000
_cell.length_b   1.000
_cell.length_c   1.000
_cell.angle_alpha   90.00
_cell.angle_beta   90.00
_cell.angle_gamma   90.00
#
_symmetry.space_group_name_H-M   'P 1'
#
loop_
_entity.id
_entity.type
_entity.pdbx_description
1 polymer ?
#
loop_
_entity_poly.entity_id
_entity_poly.type
_entity_poly.pdbx_seq_one_letter_code
_entity_poly.pdbx_strand_id
1 'polypeptide(L)'
;MRSLLKVLTLSFLGLVLFIPSALADNSANRISGNSRYATAVAASKKGWTSASTAVIVGGDAYADAITAIPYAYQKNAPVLLTNKSSLSSATKNRLLELKTKNVIIVGGTPAVSNDVVNQIKKLGISVKRIAGSTRYETAAKVANAMSSTSKAVVANGFVYQDPIAIIPYAARNGYPILFTNEKTLNSATAGAIKNKGITKTIVVGGTNSINSTLYSKLPSPTRISGKNRYDLSVNIAKKYNLSTSNTYVSNGFRHPDSVIGAALAAKQNKAIILTNGDNLSKEPRAFIGDKNIKTFSVMGGTPSVADKVVTQLKNPAVGKTIFIDPGHGDQDPGAIGNGLQEKDVNLDIAKRLNSKLNSAGAIPVMSRSNDTFYSLEERVKKGANANADLFISIHANSATASASGTETYYDETYQSANSRRLAEEVQPRVVSAFGTRDRGVKTAGFYVIKYSKMPSVLIETAFITNSSDAGKLKSATLKDKAAKGINAAVSAYYR
;
A
#
# COMPACT_ATOMS: atom_id res chain seq x y z
N MET A 1 55.18 -56.40 3.01
CA MET A 1 54.46 -56.07 1.76
C MET A 1 53.05 -56.64 1.85
N ARG A 2 52.01 -55.81 1.64
CA ARG A 2 50.57 -56.14 1.54
C ARG A 2 49.82 -56.51 2.83
N SER A 3 49.28 -55.51 3.53
CA SER A 3 47.82 -55.25 3.65
C SER A 3 47.54 -54.33 4.85
N LEU A 4 47.70 -53.02 4.65
CA LEU A 4 47.24 -51.99 5.58
C LEU A 4 46.83 -50.78 4.74
N LEU A 5 45.70 -50.91 4.05
CA LEU A 5 44.99 -49.81 3.43
C LEU A 5 43.53 -50.24 3.27
N LYS A 6 42.61 -49.31 3.56
CA LYS A 6 41.13 -49.40 3.55
C LYS A 6 40.51 -49.70 4.92
N VAL A 7 40.36 -48.67 5.75
CA VAL A 7 39.05 -48.17 6.21
C VAL A 7 39.27 -46.72 6.67
N LEU A 8 39.11 -45.76 5.76
CA LEU A 8 38.77 -44.38 6.13
C LEU A 8 38.03 -43.73 4.95
N THR A 9 36.90 -44.35 4.59
CA THR A 9 35.97 -43.81 3.61
C THR A 9 34.69 -43.39 4.31
N LEU A 10 34.39 -42.09 4.18
CA LEU A 10 33.09 -41.47 4.29
C LEU A 10 32.34 -41.62 5.62
N SER A 11 32.50 -40.63 6.48
CA SER A 11 31.44 -40.17 7.39
C SER A 11 31.39 -38.64 7.39
N PHE A 12 31.25 -38.06 6.20
CA PHE A 12 30.83 -36.67 6.01
C PHE A 12 29.43 -36.70 5.37
N LEU A 13 28.51 -37.45 5.98
CA LEU A 13 27.13 -37.53 5.52
C LEU A 13 26.32 -36.41 6.17
N GLY A 14 26.29 -35.27 5.46
CA GLY A 14 25.13 -34.40 5.36
C GLY A 14 24.40 -34.03 6.65
N LEU A 15 25.01 -33.18 7.49
CA LEU A 15 24.21 -32.20 8.20
C LEU A 15 23.82 -31.12 7.18
N VAL A 16 22.85 -31.43 6.33
CA VAL A 16 22.07 -30.37 5.68
C VAL A 16 21.35 -29.69 6.82
N LEU A 17 21.96 -28.63 7.36
CA LEU A 17 21.24 -27.60 8.06
C LEU A 17 20.19 -27.12 7.06
N PHE A 18 19.00 -27.73 7.14
CA PHE A 18 17.77 -27.07 6.77
C PHE A 18 17.71 -25.88 7.72
N ILE A 19 18.42 -24.80 7.37
CA ILE A 19 18.04 -23.48 7.80
C ILE A 19 16.69 -23.34 7.10
N PRO A 20 15.53 -23.45 7.81
CA PRO A 20 14.31 -22.98 7.17
C PRO A 20 14.66 -21.56 6.75
N SER A 21 14.74 -21.31 5.44
CA SER A 21 14.84 -19.96 4.92
C SER A 21 13.79 -19.19 5.69
N ALA A 22 14.20 -18.36 6.65
CA ALA A 22 13.26 -17.72 7.54
C ALA A 22 12.36 -16.92 6.60
N LEU A 23 11.14 -17.42 6.41
CA LEU A 23 10.23 -16.90 5.39
C LEU A 23 9.93 -15.46 5.80
N ALA A 24 10.58 -14.54 5.09
CA ALA A 24 10.72 -13.17 5.55
C ALA A 24 9.44 -12.40 5.28
N ASP A 25 9.00 -11.65 6.30
CA ASP A 25 7.97 -10.62 6.14
C ASP A 25 8.35 -9.67 4.99
N ASN A 26 7.35 -9.02 4.39
CA ASN A 26 7.60 -7.99 3.39
C ASN A 26 8.49 -6.88 3.97
N SER A 27 9.35 -6.28 3.15
CA SER A 27 10.21 -5.18 3.57
C SER A 27 9.53 -3.84 3.32
N ALA A 28 9.34 -3.04 4.37
CA ALA A 28 8.89 -1.66 4.25
C ALA A 28 9.81 -0.72 5.05
N ASN A 29 10.51 0.17 4.33
CA ASN A 29 11.49 1.08 4.92
C ASN A 29 11.03 2.54 4.80
N ARG A 30 11.07 3.27 5.91
CA ARG A 30 10.66 4.67 5.94
C ARG A 30 11.78 5.59 5.45
N ILE A 31 11.42 6.58 4.64
CA ILE A 31 12.27 7.69 4.19
C ILE A 31 11.64 8.98 4.71
N SER A 32 12.23 9.53 5.77
CA SER A 32 11.69 10.70 6.46
C SER A 32 12.78 11.47 7.19
N GLY A 33 12.48 12.72 7.54
CA GLY A 33 13.18 13.47 8.59
C GLY A 33 12.20 14.09 9.59
N ASN A 34 12.72 14.83 10.56
CA ASN A 34 11.92 15.53 11.57
C ASN A 34 11.08 16.72 11.03
N SER A 35 11.26 17.06 9.75
CA SER A 35 10.55 18.12 9.05
C SER A 35 10.47 17.77 7.57
N ARG A 36 9.57 18.45 6.83
CA ARG A 36 9.48 18.30 5.36
C ARG A 36 10.81 18.58 4.64
N TYR A 37 11.61 19.51 5.17
CA TYR A 37 12.93 19.85 4.66
C TYR A 37 13.90 18.68 4.85
N ALA A 38 13.93 18.10 6.05
CA ALA A 38 14.74 16.93 6.35
C ALA A 38 14.27 15.69 5.57
N THR A 39 12.97 15.50 5.33
CA THR A 39 12.45 14.44 4.43
C THR A 39 12.95 14.62 3.00
N ALA A 40 12.94 15.85 2.47
CA ALA A 40 13.52 16.14 1.15
C ALA A 40 15.02 15.85 1.07
N VAL A 41 15.77 16.14 2.14
CA VAL A 41 17.18 15.76 2.25
C VAL A 41 17.36 14.24 2.29
N ALA A 42 16.54 13.53 3.09
CA ALA A 42 16.59 12.06 3.16
C ALA A 42 16.31 11.42 1.80
N ALA A 43 15.31 11.93 1.06
CA ALA A 43 15.03 11.49 -0.30
C ALA A 43 16.19 11.79 -1.26
N SER A 44 16.78 12.99 -1.16
CA SER A 44 17.95 13.37 -1.95
C SER A 44 19.13 12.44 -1.70
N LYS A 45 19.40 12.02 -0.45
CA LYS A 45 20.47 11.08 -0.11
C LYS A 45 20.28 9.69 -0.74
N LYS A 46 19.05 9.28 -1.03
CA LYS A 46 18.74 8.01 -1.70
C LYS A 46 18.88 8.04 -3.22
N GLY A 47 18.82 9.22 -3.84
CA GLY A 47 18.88 9.35 -5.30
C GLY A 47 20.16 9.98 -5.85
N TRP A 48 20.91 10.70 -5.00
CA TRP A 48 22.04 11.52 -5.41
C TRP A 48 23.16 11.48 -4.37
N THR A 49 24.38 11.14 -4.80
CA THR A 49 25.60 11.32 -4.00
C THR A 49 26.19 12.72 -4.21
N SER A 50 26.11 13.23 -5.44
CA SER A 50 26.45 14.60 -5.84
C SER A 50 25.44 15.13 -6.86
N ALA A 51 25.30 16.46 -6.96
CA ALA A 51 24.50 17.10 -7.99
C ALA A 51 24.97 18.54 -8.24
N SER A 52 25.48 18.81 -9.45
CA SER A 52 25.92 20.16 -9.85
C SER A 52 24.78 21.17 -9.88
N THR A 53 23.56 20.68 -10.12
CA THR A 53 22.33 21.47 -10.09
C THR A 53 21.36 20.89 -9.06
N ALA A 54 20.71 21.76 -8.29
CA ALA A 54 19.57 21.40 -7.43
C ALA A 54 18.36 22.28 -7.79
N VAL A 55 17.16 21.74 -7.61
CA VAL A 55 15.92 22.51 -7.75
C VAL A 55 15.38 22.81 -6.35
N ILE A 56 15.05 24.07 -6.08
CA ILE A 56 14.47 24.50 -4.80
C ILE A 56 13.06 25.03 -5.02
N VAL A 57 12.14 24.57 -4.19
CA VAL A 57 10.75 25.04 -4.15
C VAL A 57 10.34 25.38 -2.72
N GLY A 58 9.34 26.26 -2.57
CA GLY A 58 8.79 26.60 -1.26
C GLY A 58 8.14 25.37 -0.60
N GLY A 59 8.31 25.21 0.71
CA GLY A 59 7.83 24.06 1.46
C GLY A 59 6.30 23.86 1.43
N ASP A 60 5.55 24.93 1.15
CA ASP A 60 4.08 24.95 0.99
C ASP A 60 3.64 25.19 -0.46
N ALA A 61 4.58 25.31 -1.40
CA ALA A 61 4.33 25.64 -2.80
C ALA A 61 4.14 24.38 -3.66
N TYR A 62 3.10 23.60 -3.35
CA TYR A 62 2.94 22.24 -3.91
C TYR A 62 2.78 22.22 -5.44
N ALA A 63 2.04 23.19 -6.01
CA ALA A 63 1.89 23.29 -7.46
C ALA A 63 3.24 23.53 -8.16
N ASP A 64 4.07 24.39 -7.57
CA ASP A 64 5.42 24.69 -8.07
C ASP A 64 6.30 23.44 -7.99
N ALA A 65 6.22 22.68 -6.88
CA ALA A 65 6.94 21.42 -6.72
C ALA A 65 6.54 20.36 -7.76
N ILE A 66 5.25 20.17 -8.02
CA ILE A 66 4.74 19.18 -8.98
C ILE A 66 5.25 19.48 -10.39
N THR A 67 5.14 20.74 -10.84
CA THR A 67 5.56 21.12 -12.19
C THR A 67 7.10 21.14 -12.32
N ALA A 68 7.83 21.41 -11.23
CA ALA A 68 9.28 21.43 -11.23
C ALA A 68 9.92 20.05 -11.46
N ILE A 69 9.29 18.95 -11.05
CA ILE A 69 9.94 17.62 -11.02
C ILE A 69 10.33 17.11 -12.41
N PRO A 70 9.47 17.15 -13.45
CA PRO A 70 9.90 16.77 -14.79
C PRO A 70 11.12 17.55 -15.29
N TYR A 71 11.19 18.84 -14.97
CA TYR A 71 12.36 19.68 -15.30
C TYR A 71 13.59 19.32 -14.45
N ALA A 72 13.42 19.08 -13.15
CA ALA A 72 14.48 18.62 -12.26
C ALA A 72 15.08 17.29 -12.74
N TYR A 73 14.23 16.36 -13.18
CA TYR A 73 14.64 15.08 -13.75
C TYR A 73 15.50 15.26 -15.00
N GLN A 74 15.11 16.14 -15.94
CA GLN A 74 15.93 16.49 -17.12
C GLN A 74 17.31 17.05 -16.76
N LYS A 75 17.44 17.70 -15.59
CA LYS A 75 18.71 18.23 -15.08
C LYS A 75 19.47 17.26 -14.18
N ASN A 76 18.96 16.03 -14.00
CA ASN A 76 19.45 15.08 -13.00
C ASN A 76 19.61 15.71 -11.60
N ALA A 77 18.70 16.62 -11.25
CA ALA A 77 18.77 17.43 -10.05
C ALA A 77 17.80 16.91 -8.97
N PRO A 78 18.22 16.85 -7.69
CA PRO A 78 17.28 16.63 -6.60
C PRO A 78 16.37 17.85 -6.44
N VAL A 79 15.13 17.60 -6.00
CA VAL A 79 14.22 18.66 -5.53
C VAL A 79 14.36 18.78 -4.02
N LEU A 80 14.71 19.97 -3.55
CA LEU A 80 14.81 20.30 -2.13
C LEU A 80 13.77 21.39 -1.78
N LEU A 81 13.41 21.45 -0.50
CA LEU A 81 12.40 22.38 0.01
C LEU A 81 13.06 23.52 0.81
N THR A 82 12.42 24.67 0.87
CA THR A 82 12.86 25.79 1.73
C THR A 82 11.67 26.48 2.40
N ASN A 83 11.90 27.17 3.53
CA ASN A 83 10.90 28.11 4.03
C ASN A 83 10.84 29.33 3.10
N LYS A 84 9.75 30.10 3.18
CA LYS A 84 9.53 31.30 2.37
C LYS A 84 10.69 32.29 2.44
N SER A 85 11.11 32.67 3.64
CA SER A 85 12.10 33.75 3.84
C SER A 85 13.45 33.27 4.39
N SER A 86 13.61 31.96 4.62
CA SER A 86 14.83 31.40 5.20
C SER A 86 15.19 30.06 4.59
N LEU A 87 16.44 29.95 4.12
CA LEU A 87 16.99 28.69 3.65
C LEU A 87 17.16 27.77 4.85
N SER A 88 16.39 26.69 4.89
CA SER A 88 16.48 25.76 6.02
C SER A 88 17.91 25.21 6.16
N SER A 89 18.38 25.03 7.40
CA SER A 89 19.72 24.48 7.66
C SER A 89 19.91 23.10 7.01
N ALA A 90 18.86 22.27 6.99
CA ALA A 90 18.88 20.97 6.31
C ALA A 90 19.17 21.12 4.80
N THR A 91 18.46 22.03 4.13
CA THR A 91 18.65 22.29 2.70
C THR A 91 20.01 22.92 2.42
N LYS A 92 20.42 23.91 3.21
CA LYS A 92 21.75 24.54 3.13
C LYS A 92 22.85 23.48 3.18
N ASN A 93 22.84 22.64 4.22
CA ASN A 93 23.84 21.60 4.40
C ASN A 93 23.82 20.61 3.23
N ARG A 94 22.63 20.23 2.77
CA ARG A 94 22.51 19.29 1.65
C ARG A 94 23.04 19.85 0.33
N LEU A 95 22.87 21.15 0.06
CA LEU A 95 23.47 21.79 -1.13
C LEU A 95 25.00 21.72 -1.11
N LEU A 96 25.59 21.92 0.07
CA LEU A 96 27.04 21.82 0.27
C LEU A 96 27.52 20.37 0.12
N GLU A 97 26.84 19.41 0.75
CA GLU A 97 27.13 17.96 0.61
C GLU A 97 27.08 17.52 -0.85
N LEU A 98 26.09 18.00 -1.62
CA LEU A 98 25.92 17.68 -3.04
C LEU A 98 26.96 18.34 -3.95
N LYS A 99 27.78 19.26 -3.42
CA LYS A 99 28.70 20.13 -4.19
C LYS A 99 27.97 20.93 -5.27
N THR A 100 26.76 21.40 -4.96
CA THR A 100 25.90 22.11 -5.91
C THR A 100 26.53 23.44 -6.34
N LYS A 101 26.48 23.73 -7.64
CA LYS A 101 26.98 24.96 -8.27
C LYS A 101 25.86 25.86 -8.76
N ASN A 102 24.75 25.25 -9.18
CA ASN A 102 23.58 25.95 -9.69
C ASN A 102 22.33 25.55 -8.90
N VAL A 103 21.54 26.54 -8.50
CA VAL A 103 20.19 26.32 -7.97
C VAL A 103 19.18 26.91 -8.93
N ILE A 104 18.16 26.11 -9.24
CA ILE A 104 16.98 26.56 -9.96
C ILE A 104 15.85 26.69 -8.93
N ILE A 105 15.40 27.91 -8.68
CA ILE A 105 14.21 28.14 -7.87
C ILE A 105 12.98 28.08 -8.78
N VAL A 106 12.02 27.23 -8.45
CA VAL A 106 10.70 27.23 -9.09
C VAL A 106 9.68 27.82 -8.12
N GLY A 107 8.98 28.87 -8.56
CA GLY A 107 8.02 29.62 -7.74
C GLY A 107 8.41 31.08 -7.53
N GLY A 108 7.39 31.92 -7.37
CA GLY A 108 7.54 33.37 -7.18
C GLY A 108 8.12 33.76 -5.82
N THR A 109 8.35 35.06 -5.61
CA THR A 109 8.81 35.60 -4.32
C THR A 109 7.85 35.34 -3.14
N PRO A 110 6.52 35.17 -3.32
CA PRO A 110 5.65 34.74 -2.22
C PRO A 110 5.93 33.32 -1.72
N ALA A 111 6.48 32.44 -2.57
CA ALA A 111 6.83 31.07 -2.23
C ALA A 111 8.28 30.95 -1.73
N VAL A 112 9.21 31.68 -2.35
CA VAL A 112 10.64 31.71 -2.00
C VAL A 112 11.16 33.12 -2.19
N SER A 113 11.41 33.86 -1.10
CA SER A 113 11.79 35.27 -1.12
C SER A 113 13.17 35.51 -1.73
N ASN A 114 13.51 36.78 -1.94
CA ASN A 114 14.86 37.17 -2.35
C ASN A 114 15.90 36.96 -1.23
N ASP A 115 15.48 36.88 0.03
CA ASP A 115 16.40 36.57 1.14
C ASP A 115 16.96 35.16 1.00
N VAL A 116 16.11 34.20 0.62
CA VAL A 116 16.55 32.82 0.33
C VAL A 116 17.52 32.82 -0.85
N VAL A 117 17.25 33.58 -1.91
CA VAL A 117 18.18 33.74 -3.05
C VAL A 117 19.53 34.27 -2.57
N ASN A 118 19.53 35.31 -1.74
CA ASN A 118 20.74 35.91 -1.20
C ASN A 118 21.50 34.95 -0.29
N GLN A 119 20.80 34.17 0.54
CA GLN A 119 21.39 33.12 1.38
C GLN A 119 22.07 32.03 0.53
N ILE A 120 21.47 31.62 -0.59
CA ILE A 120 22.07 30.63 -1.51
C ILE A 120 23.29 31.23 -2.23
N LYS A 121 23.19 32.47 -2.73
CA LYS A 121 24.31 33.15 -3.40
C LYS A 121 25.52 33.34 -2.47
N LYS A 122 25.29 33.61 -1.18
CA LYS A 122 26.34 33.67 -0.15
C LYS A 122 27.10 32.35 0.05
N LEU A 123 26.56 31.21 -0.42
CA LEU A 123 27.26 29.92 -0.45
C LEU A 123 28.14 29.75 -1.70
N GLY A 124 28.24 30.76 -2.57
CA GLY A 124 28.94 30.68 -3.85
C GLY A 124 28.16 29.89 -4.92
N ILE A 125 26.83 29.80 -4.79
CA ILE A 125 25.95 29.03 -5.69
C ILE A 125 25.17 30.00 -6.57
N SER A 126 25.22 29.78 -7.89
CA SER A 126 24.45 30.57 -8.87
C SER A 126 22.97 30.24 -8.78
N VAL A 127 22.10 31.25 -8.90
CA VAL A 127 20.64 31.07 -8.78
C VAL A 127 19.92 31.54 -10.03
N LYS A 128 19.09 30.67 -10.61
CA LYS A 128 18.11 30.99 -11.65
C LYS A 128 16.70 30.80 -11.09
N ARG A 129 15.79 31.73 -11.34
CA ARG A 129 14.37 31.60 -10.96
C ARG A 129 13.49 31.34 -12.17
N ILE A 130 12.54 30.41 -12.05
CA ILE A 130 11.46 30.18 -13.01
C ILE A 130 10.14 30.35 -12.25
N ALA A 131 9.40 31.42 -12.54
CA ALA A 131 8.19 31.77 -11.81
C ALA A 131 7.21 32.57 -12.68
N GLY A 132 5.93 32.29 -12.52
CA GLY A 132 4.82 33.12 -12.98
C GLY A 132 4.09 33.79 -11.81
N SER A 133 3.13 34.67 -12.13
CA SER A 133 2.27 35.30 -11.12
C SER A 133 1.26 34.31 -10.55
N THR A 134 0.94 33.26 -11.30
CA THR A 134 0.04 32.18 -10.91
C THR A 134 0.70 30.81 -11.09
N ARG A 135 0.13 29.76 -10.48
CA ARG A 135 0.57 28.37 -10.69
C ARG A 135 0.49 27.92 -12.16
N TYR A 136 -0.45 28.48 -12.91
CA TYR A 136 -0.62 28.20 -14.34
C TYR A 136 0.56 28.77 -15.13
N GLU A 137 0.94 30.01 -14.84
CA GLU A 137 2.09 30.66 -15.47
C GLU A 137 3.42 30.04 -15.04
N THR A 138 3.59 29.68 -13.76
CA THR A 138 4.80 28.95 -13.32
C THR A 138 4.93 27.63 -14.08
N ALA A 139 3.85 26.85 -14.17
CA ALA A 139 3.86 25.60 -14.93
C ALA A 139 4.14 25.81 -16.42
N ALA A 140 3.56 26.85 -17.04
CA ALA A 140 3.84 27.23 -18.42
C ALA A 140 5.32 27.60 -18.64
N LYS A 141 5.91 28.39 -17.75
CA LYS A 141 7.33 28.79 -17.84
C LYS A 141 8.27 27.61 -17.59
N VAL A 142 7.96 26.72 -16.65
CA VAL A 142 8.72 25.48 -16.45
C VAL A 142 8.62 24.60 -17.68
N ALA A 143 7.42 24.40 -18.22
CA ALA A 143 7.24 23.67 -19.47
C ALA A 143 8.11 24.27 -20.57
N ASN A 144 8.07 25.59 -20.78
CA ASN A 144 8.87 26.26 -21.80
C ASN A 144 10.39 26.09 -21.62
N ALA A 145 10.87 25.97 -20.37
CA ALA A 145 12.28 25.69 -20.06
C ALA A 145 12.70 24.22 -20.25
N MET A 146 11.75 23.28 -20.34
CA MET A 146 12.01 21.87 -20.62
C MET A 146 12.30 21.63 -22.11
N SER A 147 12.97 20.51 -22.40
CA SER A 147 13.20 20.02 -23.77
C SER A 147 11.88 19.87 -24.56
N SER A 148 11.99 19.89 -25.89
CA SER A 148 10.84 19.73 -26.79
C SER A 148 10.12 18.39 -26.57
N THR A 149 8.80 18.41 -26.67
CA THR A 149 7.91 17.24 -26.58
C THR A 149 6.57 17.60 -27.22
N SER A 150 5.88 16.60 -27.79
CA SER A 150 4.53 16.75 -28.34
C SER A 150 3.42 16.36 -27.35
N LYS A 151 3.77 15.94 -26.13
CA LYS A 151 2.82 15.46 -25.12
C LYS A 151 3.00 16.14 -23.77
N ALA A 152 1.88 16.49 -23.14
CA ALA A 152 1.83 17.06 -21.80
C ALA A 152 0.84 16.32 -20.89
N VAL A 153 1.07 16.41 -19.59
CA VAL A 153 0.10 16.05 -18.55
C VAL A 153 -0.67 17.30 -18.16
N VAL A 154 -2.00 17.21 -18.05
CA VAL A 154 -2.89 18.28 -17.63
C VAL A 154 -3.68 17.83 -16.40
N ALA A 155 -3.64 18.63 -15.33
CA ALA A 155 -4.36 18.35 -14.09
C ALA A 155 -5.06 19.61 -13.55
N ASN A 156 -6.01 19.43 -12.64
CA ASN A 156 -6.65 20.56 -11.97
C ASN A 156 -5.68 21.17 -10.95
N GLY A 157 -5.35 22.44 -11.14
CA GLY A 157 -4.46 23.22 -10.30
C GLY A 157 -4.99 23.51 -8.91
N PHE A 158 -6.24 23.17 -8.56
CA PHE A 158 -6.80 23.22 -7.21
C PHE A 158 -6.87 21.85 -6.54
N VAL A 159 -6.60 20.78 -7.29
CA VAL A 159 -6.58 19.38 -6.82
C VAL A 159 -5.17 18.80 -7.04
N TYR A 160 -4.18 19.37 -6.35
CA TYR A 160 -2.76 19.06 -6.56
C TYR A 160 -2.38 17.61 -6.28
N GLN A 161 -3.28 16.82 -5.68
CA GLN A 161 -3.01 15.45 -5.26
C GLN A 161 -3.13 14.46 -6.41
N ASP A 162 -4.05 14.73 -7.33
CA ASP A 162 -4.31 13.89 -8.51
C ASP A 162 -3.05 13.65 -9.35
N PRO A 163 -2.22 14.66 -9.68
CA PRO A 163 -1.05 14.45 -10.52
C PRO A 163 0.13 13.77 -9.81
N ILE A 164 0.13 13.59 -8.48
CA ILE A 164 1.33 13.10 -7.76
C ILE A 164 1.79 11.75 -8.30
N ALA A 165 0.86 10.82 -8.51
CA ALA A 165 1.20 9.46 -8.93
C ALA A 165 1.66 9.37 -10.40
N ILE A 166 1.36 10.36 -11.25
CA ILE A 166 1.82 10.38 -12.65
C ILE A 166 3.18 11.05 -12.80
N ILE A 167 3.68 11.77 -11.79
CA ILE A 167 4.96 12.48 -11.86
C ILE A 167 6.12 11.57 -12.31
N PRO A 168 6.31 10.33 -11.79
CA PRO A 168 7.38 9.46 -12.24
C PRO A 168 7.32 9.17 -13.75
N TYR A 169 6.12 8.91 -14.27
CA TYR A 169 5.89 8.69 -15.69
C TYR A 169 6.16 9.96 -16.51
N ALA A 170 5.60 11.10 -16.09
CA ALA A 170 5.75 12.38 -16.78
C ALA A 170 7.23 12.80 -16.87
N ALA A 171 7.95 12.72 -15.75
CA ALA A 171 9.35 13.08 -15.67
C ALA A 171 10.24 12.20 -16.56
N ARG A 172 10.07 10.87 -16.51
CA ARG A 172 10.86 9.93 -17.31
C ARG A 172 10.62 10.06 -18.82
N ASN A 173 9.44 10.51 -19.22
CA ASN A 173 9.10 10.72 -20.63
C ASN A 173 9.29 12.18 -21.10
N GLY A 174 9.78 13.07 -20.23
CA GLY A 174 9.98 14.48 -20.58
C GLY A 174 8.67 15.26 -20.79
N TYR A 175 7.55 14.80 -20.25
CA TYR A 175 6.26 15.49 -20.36
C TYR A 175 6.13 16.57 -19.29
N PRO A 176 5.88 17.85 -19.66
CA PRO A 176 5.55 18.87 -18.69
C PRO A 176 4.21 18.56 -18.02
N ILE A 177 4.09 18.97 -16.76
CA ILE A 177 2.82 18.95 -16.03
C ILE A 177 2.28 20.37 -16.00
N LEU A 178 1.16 20.57 -16.69
CA LEU A 178 0.42 21.82 -16.80
C LEU A 178 -0.84 21.78 -15.95
N PHE A 179 -1.28 22.95 -15.51
CA PHE A 179 -2.49 23.08 -14.70
C PHE A 179 -3.63 23.75 -15.46
N THR A 180 -4.84 23.37 -15.14
CA THR A 180 -6.08 24.07 -15.53
C THR A 180 -7.01 24.12 -14.31
N ASN A 181 -8.21 24.68 -14.41
CA ASN A 181 -9.24 24.46 -13.40
C ASN A 181 -10.32 23.48 -13.95
N GLU A 182 -11.45 23.34 -13.27
CA GLU A 182 -12.51 22.42 -13.67
C GLU A 182 -13.13 22.74 -15.05
N LYS A 183 -13.29 24.03 -15.38
CA LYS A 183 -14.16 24.49 -16.47
C LYS A 183 -13.44 25.29 -17.56
N THR A 184 -12.34 25.94 -17.22
CA THR A 184 -11.68 26.96 -18.05
C THR A 184 -10.21 26.62 -18.26
N LEU A 185 -9.81 26.53 -19.54
CA LEU A 185 -8.42 26.45 -19.93
C LEU A 185 -7.76 27.81 -19.70
N ASN A 186 -6.87 27.90 -18.72
CA ASN A 186 -6.13 29.13 -18.46
C ASN A 186 -5.26 29.52 -19.67
N SER A 187 -5.18 30.82 -19.98
CA SER A 187 -4.43 31.35 -21.12
C SER A 187 -2.94 31.01 -21.09
N ALA A 188 -2.30 30.97 -19.92
CA ALA A 188 -0.91 30.56 -19.79
C ALA A 188 -0.71 29.08 -20.18
N THR A 189 -1.66 28.22 -19.81
CA THR A 189 -1.64 26.80 -20.18
C THR A 189 -1.91 26.60 -21.66
N ALA A 190 -2.89 27.30 -22.23
CA ALA A 190 -3.14 27.30 -23.67
C ALA A 190 -1.92 27.78 -24.46
N GLY A 191 -1.28 28.86 -23.99
CA GLY A 191 -0.04 29.39 -24.55
C GLY A 191 1.11 28.38 -24.48
N ALA A 192 1.29 27.69 -23.36
CA ALA A 192 2.30 26.63 -23.25
C ALA A 192 2.04 25.45 -24.20
N ILE A 193 0.79 25.02 -24.34
CA ILE A 193 0.37 23.98 -25.29
C ILE A 193 0.76 24.39 -26.72
N LYS A 194 0.42 25.63 -27.12
CA LYS A 194 0.74 26.17 -28.45
C LYS A 194 2.25 26.30 -28.65
N ASN A 195 2.94 26.99 -27.75
CA ASN A 195 4.36 27.32 -27.89
C ASN A 195 5.27 26.08 -27.89
N LYS A 196 4.88 25.01 -27.20
CA LYS A 196 5.63 23.74 -27.22
C LYS A 196 5.18 22.77 -28.31
N GLY A 197 4.15 23.11 -29.10
CA GLY A 197 3.62 22.20 -30.12
C GLY A 197 3.03 20.92 -29.52
N ILE A 198 2.34 21.02 -28.38
CA ILE A 198 1.70 19.86 -27.73
C ILE A 198 0.50 19.43 -28.58
N THR A 199 0.56 18.20 -29.11
CA THR A 199 -0.52 17.60 -29.91
C THR A 199 -1.31 16.55 -29.14
N LYS A 200 -0.79 16.04 -28.02
CA LYS A 200 -1.45 15.03 -27.18
C LYS A 200 -1.44 15.43 -25.70
N THR A 201 -2.51 15.14 -24.99
CA THR A 201 -2.61 15.41 -23.56
C THR A 201 -3.07 14.20 -22.76
N ILE A 202 -2.50 14.06 -21.56
CA ILE A 202 -2.97 13.12 -20.54
C ILE A 202 -3.69 13.94 -19.48
N VAL A 203 -5.00 13.79 -19.39
CA VAL A 203 -5.85 14.46 -18.41
C VAL A 203 -5.95 13.59 -17.16
N VAL A 204 -5.45 14.08 -16.03
CA VAL A 204 -5.42 13.34 -14.76
C VAL A 204 -6.55 13.84 -13.86
N GLY A 205 -7.40 12.92 -13.41
CA GLY A 205 -8.56 13.19 -12.56
C GLY A 205 -9.90 12.91 -13.26
N GLY A 206 -10.95 12.81 -12.46
CA GLY A 206 -12.32 12.60 -12.92
C GLY A 206 -12.92 13.84 -13.61
N THR A 207 -14.17 13.71 -14.04
CA THR A 207 -14.94 14.82 -14.63
C THR A 207 -15.18 15.97 -13.65
N ASN A 208 -15.22 15.69 -12.35
CA ASN A 208 -15.29 16.71 -11.30
C ASN A 208 -13.97 17.48 -11.14
N SER A 209 -12.83 16.92 -11.56
CA SER A 209 -11.54 17.63 -11.58
C SER A 209 -11.42 18.47 -12.86
N ILE A 210 -11.77 17.91 -14.02
CA ILE A 210 -11.75 18.59 -15.33
C ILE A 210 -12.97 18.10 -16.10
N ASN A 211 -13.95 18.97 -16.35
CA ASN A 211 -15.21 18.58 -16.96
C ASN A 211 -15.09 18.22 -18.45
N SER A 212 -16.14 17.66 -19.02
CA SER A 212 -16.14 17.19 -20.41
C SER A 212 -15.97 18.34 -21.43
N THR A 213 -16.50 19.52 -21.14
CA THR A 213 -16.40 20.71 -22.01
C THR A 213 -14.97 21.24 -22.11
N LEU A 214 -14.23 21.26 -21.00
CA LEU A 214 -12.82 21.63 -21.00
C LEU A 214 -11.97 20.51 -21.59
N TYR A 215 -12.29 19.25 -21.27
CA TYR A 215 -11.60 18.09 -21.82
C TYR A 215 -11.54 18.12 -23.35
N SER A 216 -12.66 18.38 -24.03
CA SER A 216 -12.72 18.41 -25.50
C SER A 216 -11.93 19.55 -26.14
N LYS A 217 -11.55 20.58 -25.38
CA LYS A 217 -10.70 21.70 -25.85
C LYS A 217 -9.21 21.39 -25.81
N LEU A 218 -8.80 20.29 -25.17
CA LEU A 218 -7.39 19.91 -25.07
C LEU A 218 -6.94 19.12 -26.31
N PRO A 219 -5.66 19.20 -26.73
CA PRO A 219 -5.15 18.42 -27.85
C PRO A 219 -5.20 16.91 -27.58
N SER A 220 -5.87 16.16 -28.47
CA SER A 220 -6.06 14.69 -28.45
C SER A 220 -6.01 14.10 -27.04
N PRO A 221 -6.99 14.46 -26.19
CA PRO A 221 -6.91 14.21 -24.77
C PRO A 221 -7.19 12.73 -24.47
N THR A 222 -6.47 12.19 -23.51
CA THR A 222 -6.74 10.87 -22.92
C THR A 222 -6.90 11.02 -21.42
N ARG A 223 -7.99 10.53 -20.86
CA ARG A 223 -8.24 10.60 -19.42
C ARG A 223 -7.61 9.43 -18.67
N ILE A 224 -7.16 9.71 -17.45
CA ILE A 224 -6.94 8.71 -16.41
C ILE A 224 -7.56 9.19 -15.09
N SER A 225 -8.44 8.37 -14.54
CA SER A 225 -9.23 8.69 -13.34
C SER A 225 -9.22 7.52 -12.36
N GLY A 226 -9.80 7.73 -11.19
CA GLY A 226 -10.12 6.70 -10.21
C GLY A 226 -11.29 7.16 -9.35
N LYS A 227 -11.89 6.24 -8.60
CA LYS A 227 -13.00 6.53 -7.66
C LYS A 227 -12.57 7.52 -6.58
N ASN A 228 -11.29 7.47 -6.22
CA ASN A 228 -10.61 8.36 -5.30
C ASN A 228 -9.12 8.43 -5.70
N ARG A 229 -8.32 9.23 -4.99
CA ARG A 229 -6.88 9.41 -5.30
C ARG A 229 -6.03 8.14 -5.14
N TYR A 230 -6.45 7.20 -4.31
CA TYR A 230 -5.73 5.95 -4.09
C TYR A 230 -5.93 5.01 -5.28
N ASP A 231 -7.19 4.86 -5.71
CA ASP A 231 -7.56 4.16 -6.93
C ASP A 231 -6.90 4.81 -8.17
N LEU A 232 -6.90 6.14 -8.26
CA LEU A 232 -6.20 6.87 -9.32
C LEU A 232 -4.70 6.53 -9.35
N SER A 233 -4.04 6.47 -8.20
CA SER A 233 -2.61 6.10 -8.14
C SER A 233 -2.34 4.67 -8.64
N VAL A 234 -3.24 3.73 -8.33
CA VAL A 234 -3.20 2.35 -8.82
C VAL A 234 -3.45 2.30 -10.34
N ASN A 235 -4.46 3.01 -10.83
CA ASN A 235 -4.79 3.07 -12.25
C ASN A 235 -3.64 3.66 -13.07
N ILE A 236 -2.96 4.68 -12.55
CA ILE A 236 -1.73 5.22 -13.15
C ILE A 236 -0.63 4.16 -13.23
N ALA A 237 -0.35 3.47 -12.13
CA ALA A 237 0.68 2.42 -12.11
C ALA A 237 0.36 1.29 -13.10
N LYS A 238 -0.90 0.85 -13.17
CA LYS A 238 -1.38 -0.18 -14.12
C LYS A 238 -1.30 0.30 -15.57
N LYS A 239 -1.91 1.43 -15.90
CA LYS A 239 -2.04 1.95 -17.28
C LYS A 239 -0.70 2.23 -17.93
N TYR A 240 0.28 2.70 -17.16
CA TYR A 240 1.61 3.03 -17.68
C TYR A 240 2.69 2.00 -17.32
N ASN A 241 2.28 0.83 -16.82
CA ASN A 241 3.17 -0.27 -16.43
C ASN A 241 4.38 0.19 -15.60
N LEU A 242 4.13 1.05 -14.61
CA LEU A 242 5.19 1.56 -13.75
C LEU A 242 5.76 0.43 -12.90
N SER A 243 7.09 0.37 -12.79
CA SER A 243 7.75 -0.69 -12.04
C SER A 243 7.34 -0.66 -10.57
N THR A 244 6.84 -1.79 -10.09
CA THR A 244 6.43 -2.02 -8.71
C THR A 244 7.52 -2.65 -7.84
N SER A 245 8.72 -2.90 -8.39
CA SER A 245 9.86 -3.35 -7.59
C SER A 245 10.31 -2.23 -6.65
N ASN A 246 10.34 -2.47 -5.34
CA ASN A 246 10.46 -1.43 -4.30
C ASN A 246 9.49 -0.24 -4.52
N THR A 247 8.20 -0.49 -4.34
CA THR A 247 7.13 0.51 -4.60
C THR A 247 7.15 1.61 -3.54
N TYR A 248 7.05 2.87 -3.98
CA TYR A 248 6.91 3.99 -3.07
C TYR A 248 5.48 4.10 -2.55
N VAL A 249 5.31 4.35 -1.26
CA VAL A 249 4.01 4.57 -0.62
C VAL A 249 4.04 5.89 0.13
N SER A 250 3.03 6.75 -0.09
CA SER A 250 2.97 8.07 0.56
C SER A 250 1.54 8.54 0.82
N ASN A 251 1.38 9.56 1.65
CA ASN A 251 0.08 10.13 1.99
C ASN A 251 -0.54 10.93 0.83
N GLY A 252 -1.77 10.61 0.42
CA GLY A 252 -2.51 11.29 -0.63
C GLY A 252 -3.02 12.69 -0.27
N PHE A 253 -2.92 13.12 0.99
CA PHE A 253 -3.35 14.43 1.51
C PHE A 253 -2.21 15.28 2.07
N ARG A 254 -1.08 14.69 2.48
CA ARG A 254 0.08 15.46 2.96
C ARG A 254 1.12 15.63 1.86
N HIS A 255 1.05 16.79 1.21
CA HIS A 255 1.68 17.05 -0.09
C HIS A 255 3.22 17.11 -0.12
N PRO A 256 3.93 17.70 0.86
CA PRO A 256 5.37 17.93 0.68
C PRO A 256 6.15 16.62 0.59
N ASP A 257 5.83 15.63 1.42
CA ASP A 257 6.50 14.33 1.41
C ASP A 257 6.19 13.54 0.13
N SER A 258 4.94 13.56 -0.32
CA SER A 258 4.48 12.80 -1.48
C SER A 258 5.03 13.31 -2.80
N VAL A 259 5.10 14.63 -2.97
CA VAL A 259 5.69 15.25 -4.18
C VAL A 259 7.19 14.98 -4.24
N ILE A 260 7.89 15.11 -3.12
CA ILE A 260 9.32 14.75 -3.02
C ILE A 260 9.54 13.25 -3.26
N GLY A 261 8.68 12.40 -2.70
CA GLY A 261 8.68 10.96 -2.94
C GLY A 261 8.52 10.63 -4.42
N ALA A 262 7.64 11.35 -5.13
CA ALA A 262 7.45 11.19 -6.56
C ALA A 262 8.68 11.61 -7.38
N ALA A 263 9.44 12.62 -6.93
CA ALA A 263 10.72 12.99 -7.55
C ALA A 263 11.77 11.88 -7.44
N LEU A 264 11.87 11.26 -6.25
CA LEU A 264 12.78 10.13 -6.03
C LEU A 264 12.32 8.88 -6.79
N ALA A 265 11.02 8.60 -6.81
CA ALA A 265 10.42 7.52 -7.59
C ALA A 265 10.68 7.69 -9.10
N ALA A 266 10.61 8.92 -9.62
CA ALA A 266 11.01 9.24 -11.00
C ALA A 266 12.47 8.85 -11.25
N LYS A 267 13.39 9.31 -10.38
CA LYS A 267 14.83 9.03 -10.46
C LYS A 267 15.15 7.53 -10.48
N GLN A 268 14.39 6.73 -9.73
CA GLN A 268 14.61 5.29 -9.59
C GLN A 268 13.71 4.43 -10.49
N ASN A 269 12.92 5.04 -11.38
CA ASN A 269 11.95 4.36 -12.22
C ASN A 269 10.97 3.47 -11.43
N LYS A 270 10.37 4.01 -10.38
CA LYS A 270 9.42 3.29 -9.53
C LYS A 270 8.04 3.92 -9.58
N ALA A 271 7.02 3.09 -9.37
CA ALA A 271 5.67 3.54 -9.07
C ALA A 271 5.61 4.19 -7.68
N ILE A 272 4.69 5.14 -7.53
CA ILE A 272 4.25 5.65 -6.23
C ILE A 272 2.75 5.41 -6.09
N ILE A 273 2.35 4.75 -4.99
CA ILE A 273 0.96 4.47 -4.63
C ILE A 273 0.60 5.30 -3.40
N LEU A 274 -0.64 5.79 -3.34
CA LEU A 274 -1.09 6.68 -2.28
C LEU A 274 -1.94 5.94 -1.22
N THR A 275 -1.78 6.34 0.04
CA THR A 275 -2.60 5.95 1.21
C THR A 275 -3.27 7.19 1.81
N ASN A 276 -4.29 7.01 2.66
CA ASN A 276 -4.85 8.13 3.44
C ASN A 276 -3.90 8.64 4.55
N GLY A 277 -2.82 7.91 4.84
CA GLY A 277 -1.85 8.23 5.88
C GLY A 277 -2.02 7.40 7.15
N ASP A 278 -3.25 7.06 7.52
CA ASP A 278 -3.55 6.29 8.73
C ASP A 278 -3.67 4.78 8.47
N ASN A 279 -4.14 4.42 7.28
CA ASN A 279 -4.39 3.05 6.83
C ASN A 279 -4.14 2.89 5.33
N LEU A 280 -3.69 1.72 4.92
CA LEU A 280 -3.62 1.36 3.51
C LEU A 280 -5.04 1.15 2.94
N SER A 281 -5.44 2.04 2.02
CA SER A 281 -6.76 1.98 1.37
C SER A 281 -6.98 0.66 0.62
N LYS A 282 -8.24 0.27 0.38
CA LYS A 282 -8.58 -1.03 -0.22
C LYS A 282 -7.95 -1.23 -1.60
N GLU A 283 -7.94 -0.21 -2.45
CA GLU A 283 -7.44 -0.31 -3.83
C GLU A 283 -5.91 -0.52 -3.89
N PRO A 284 -5.08 0.25 -3.15
CA PRO A 284 -3.67 -0.08 -2.95
C PRO A 284 -3.41 -1.48 -2.42
N ARG A 285 -4.18 -1.95 -1.43
CA ARG A 285 -4.06 -3.32 -0.89
C ARG A 285 -4.27 -4.35 -1.98
N ALA A 286 -5.39 -4.26 -2.70
CA ALA A 286 -5.71 -5.20 -3.79
C ALA A 286 -4.59 -5.19 -4.84
N PHE A 287 -4.13 -4.01 -5.27
CA PHE A 287 -3.03 -3.91 -6.23
C PHE A 287 -1.73 -4.56 -5.76
N ILE A 288 -1.39 -4.41 -4.47
CA ILE A 288 -0.23 -5.04 -3.85
C ILE A 288 -0.36 -6.57 -3.87
N GLY A 289 -1.52 -7.09 -3.48
CA GLY A 289 -1.83 -8.52 -3.50
C GLY A 289 -1.76 -9.11 -4.92
N ASP A 290 -2.44 -8.47 -5.89
CA ASP A 290 -2.49 -8.88 -7.29
C ASP A 290 -1.10 -8.94 -7.94
N LYS A 291 -0.23 -7.98 -7.61
CA LYS A 291 1.13 -7.88 -8.15
C LYS A 291 2.18 -8.58 -7.29
N ASN A 292 1.79 -9.20 -6.17
CA ASN A 292 2.68 -9.84 -5.20
C ASN A 292 3.86 -8.92 -4.81
N ILE A 293 3.57 -7.65 -4.48
CA ILE A 293 4.60 -6.66 -4.15
C ILE A 293 5.11 -6.92 -2.73
N LYS A 294 6.42 -7.13 -2.58
CA LYS A 294 7.04 -7.49 -1.28
C LYS A 294 7.96 -6.43 -0.67
N THR A 295 8.26 -5.38 -1.43
CA THR A 295 9.25 -4.36 -1.03
C THR A 295 8.69 -2.97 -1.22
N PHE A 296 8.81 -2.14 -0.19
CA PHE A 296 8.22 -0.81 -0.12
C PHE A 296 9.17 0.23 0.46
N SER A 297 9.05 1.45 -0.05
CA SER A 297 9.66 2.64 0.53
C SER A 297 8.56 3.62 0.94
N VAL A 298 8.43 3.87 2.24
CA VAL A 298 7.36 4.71 2.79
C VAL A 298 7.87 6.14 2.97
N MET A 299 7.27 7.09 2.24
CA MET A 299 7.68 8.49 2.24
C MET A 299 6.94 9.28 3.33
N GLY A 300 7.71 10.02 4.14
CA GLY A 300 7.18 10.87 5.21
C GLY A 300 7.27 10.25 6.60
N GLY A 301 7.33 11.12 7.61
CA GLY A 301 7.40 10.72 9.02
C GLY A 301 6.08 10.14 9.53
N THR A 302 6.04 9.70 10.79
CA THR A 302 4.83 9.12 11.42
C THR A 302 3.61 10.04 11.42
N PRO A 303 3.72 11.37 11.54
CA PRO A 303 2.55 12.23 11.38
C PRO A 303 1.97 12.17 9.96
N SER A 304 2.81 11.90 8.96
CA SER A 304 2.41 11.86 7.54
C SER A 304 1.89 10.50 7.13
N VAL A 305 2.62 9.45 7.47
CA VAL A 305 2.20 8.07 7.24
C VAL A 305 2.40 7.30 8.54
N ALA A 306 1.31 6.95 9.21
CA ALA A 306 1.30 6.25 10.48
C ALA A 306 2.05 4.90 10.38
N ASP A 307 2.61 4.44 11.51
CA ASP A 307 3.29 3.14 11.56
C ASP A 307 2.36 1.97 11.24
N LYS A 308 1.04 2.15 11.44
CA LYS A 308 0.04 1.18 11.02
C LYS A 308 0.12 0.85 9.53
N VAL A 309 0.36 1.83 8.65
CA VAL A 309 0.55 1.58 7.22
C VAL A 309 1.82 0.75 6.99
N VAL A 310 2.91 1.04 7.70
CA VAL A 310 4.16 0.27 7.61
C VAL A 310 3.94 -1.17 8.05
N THR A 311 3.25 -1.38 9.19
CA THR A 311 2.90 -2.71 9.69
C THR A 311 2.02 -3.48 8.70
N GLN A 312 1.03 -2.82 8.08
CA GLN A 312 0.21 -3.43 7.03
C GLN A 312 1.06 -3.85 5.83
N LEU A 313 1.98 -3.00 5.35
CA LEU A 313 2.86 -3.32 4.23
C LEU A 313 3.83 -4.47 4.53
N LYS A 314 4.32 -4.57 5.77
CA LYS A 314 5.20 -5.67 6.20
C LYS A 314 4.48 -7.01 6.31
N ASN A 315 3.17 -7.00 6.56
CA ASN A 315 2.41 -8.24 6.71
C ASN A 315 2.34 -8.98 5.36
N PRO A 316 2.74 -10.27 5.27
CA PRO A 316 2.65 -11.06 4.03
C PRO A 316 1.24 -11.26 3.48
N ALA A 317 0.21 -11.16 4.34
CA ALA A 317 -1.19 -11.23 3.93
C ALA A 317 -1.73 -9.92 3.34
N VAL A 318 -0.91 -8.87 3.20
CA VAL A 318 -1.35 -7.60 2.64
C VAL A 318 -1.93 -7.78 1.24
N GLY A 319 -3.16 -7.29 1.05
CA GLY A 319 -3.87 -7.41 -0.22
C GLY A 319 -4.51 -8.77 -0.49
N LYS A 320 -4.31 -9.78 0.36
CA LYS A 320 -4.96 -11.08 0.23
C LYS A 320 -6.42 -11.01 0.64
N THR A 321 -7.31 -11.55 -0.18
CA THR A 321 -8.73 -11.61 0.09
C THR A 321 -9.04 -12.84 0.92
N ILE A 322 -9.56 -12.66 2.13
CA ILE A 322 -9.82 -13.73 3.09
C ILE A 322 -11.31 -13.82 3.31
N PHE A 323 -11.93 -14.91 2.86
CA PHE A 323 -13.34 -15.15 3.09
C PHE A 323 -13.57 -15.77 4.47
N ILE A 324 -14.47 -15.16 5.24
CA ILE A 324 -14.80 -15.55 6.61
C ILE A 324 -16.25 -15.99 6.62
N ASP A 325 -16.50 -17.23 7.00
CA ASP A 325 -17.83 -17.80 7.09
C ASP A 325 -18.20 -18.10 8.55
N PRO A 326 -18.94 -17.21 9.24
CA PRO A 326 -19.54 -17.58 10.50
C PRO A 326 -20.67 -18.60 10.25
N GLY A 327 -20.49 -19.84 10.72
CA GLY A 327 -21.45 -20.92 10.57
C GLY A 327 -22.85 -20.57 11.07
N HIS A 328 -23.88 -21.24 10.54
CA HIS A 328 -25.29 -21.06 10.92
C HIS A 328 -25.84 -19.65 10.64
N GLY A 329 -26.99 -19.29 11.21
CA GLY A 329 -27.63 -17.97 11.08
C GLY A 329 -29.16 -18.05 10.98
N ASP A 330 -29.84 -17.01 11.46
CA ASP A 330 -31.30 -16.83 11.46
C ASP A 330 -32.03 -18.07 12.01
N GLN A 331 -32.79 -18.78 11.19
CA GLN A 331 -33.56 -19.98 11.58
C GLN A 331 -32.69 -21.18 11.97
N ASP A 332 -31.41 -21.17 11.64
CA ASP A 332 -30.44 -22.17 12.05
C ASP A 332 -29.62 -21.62 13.23
N PRO A 333 -29.93 -21.99 14.49
CA PRO A 333 -29.18 -21.54 15.66
C PRO A 333 -27.82 -22.25 15.80
N GLY A 334 -27.60 -23.34 15.07
CA GLY A 334 -26.55 -24.31 15.37
C GLY A 334 -26.74 -24.97 16.74
N ALA A 335 -25.65 -25.36 17.38
CA ALA A 335 -25.69 -25.91 18.73
C ALA A 335 -26.21 -24.89 19.77
N ILE A 336 -27.01 -25.38 20.71
CA ILE A 336 -27.49 -24.61 21.88
C ILE A 336 -27.03 -25.31 23.14
N GLY A 337 -26.37 -24.59 24.04
CA GLY A 337 -25.89 -25.16 25.29
C GLY A 337 -25.29 -24.10 26.21
N ASN A 338 -25.39 -24.33 27.53
CA ASN A 338 -24.84 -23.42 28.53
C ASN A 338 -25.28 -21.95 28.37
N GLY A 339 -26.48 -21.70 27.82
CA GLY A 339 -27.00 -20.34 27.55
C GLY A 339 -26.36 -19.63 26.35
N LEU A 340 -25.74 -20.37 25.44
CA LEU A 340 -25.19 -19.87 24.18
C LEU A 340 -25.92 -20.48 22.99
N GLN A 341 -26.01 -19.71 21.89
CA GLN A 341 -26.32 -20.21 20.56
C GLN A 341 -25.06 -20.11 19.69
N GLU A 342 -24.79 -21.15 18.90
CA GLU A 342 -23.59 -21.24 18.08
C GLU A 342 -23.49 -20.11 17.06
N LYS A 343 -24.61 -19.79 16.39
CA LYS A 343 -24.67 -18.72 15.38
C LYS A 343 -24.16 -17.37 15.90
N ASP A 344 -24.40 -17.06 17.18
CA ASP A 344 -24.02 -15.79 17.81
C ASP A 344 -22.54 -15.78 18.16
N VAL A 345 -22.05 -16.90 18.69
CA VAL A 345 -20.63 -17.10 19.01
C VAL A 345 -19.78 -17.01 17.75
N ASN A 346 -20.18 -17.71 16.69
CA ASN A 346 -19.50 -17.73 15.40
C ASN A 346 -19.45 -16.33 14.79
N LEU A 347 -20.58 -15.61 14.79
CA LEU A 347 -20.65 -14.25 14.24
C LEU A 347 -19.76 -13.27 15.00
N ASP A 348 -19.72 -13.35 16.33
CA ASP A 348 -18.88 -12.48 17.15
C ASP A 348 -17.39 -12.70 16.84
N ILE A 349 -16.91 -13.95 16.88
CA ILE A 349 -15.51 -14.28 16.56
C ILE A 349 -15.17 -13.85 15.13
N ALA A 350 -16.06 -14.10 14.16
CA ALA A 350 -15.87 -13.71 12.77
C ALA A 350 -15.78 -12.19 12.57
N LYS A 351 -16.60 -11.39 13.28
CA LYS A 351 -16.52 -9.92 13.25
C LYS A 351 -15.19 -9.41 13.81
N ARG A 352 -14.70 -10.02 14.90
CA ARG A 352 -13.37 -9.71 15.47
C ARG A 352 -12.26 -10.05 14.49
N LEU A 353 -12.34 -11.23 13.85
CA LEU A 353 -11.39 -11.66 12.84
C LEU A 353 -11.37 -10.69 11.64
N ASN A 354 -12.54 -10.28 11.15
CA ASN A 354 -12.68 -9.29 10.08
C ASN A 354 -11.94 -7.98 10.41
N SER A 355 -12.12 -7.44 11.63
CA SER A 355 -11.41 -6.23 12.06
C SER A 355 -9.88 -6.41 12.11
N LYS A 356 -9.41 -7.56 12.59
CA LYS A 356 -7.98 -7.88 12.69
C LYS A 356 -7.33 -8.07 11.34
N LEU A 357 -7.97 -8.81 10.43
CA LEU A 357 -7.48 -9.00 9.05
C LEU A 357 -7.40 -7.67 8.30
N ASN A 358 -8.42 -6.81 8.43
CA ASN A 358 -8.39 -5.48 7.84
C ASN A 358 -7.24 -4.62 8.42
N SER A 359 -7.01 -4.70 9.73
CA SER A 359 -5.91 -4.01 10.41
C SER A 359 -4.53 -4.56 10.04
N ALA A 360 -4.45 -5.86 9.71
CA ALA A 360 -3.25 -6.52 9.20
C ALA A 360 -2.97 -6.21 7.71
N GLY A 361 -3.92 -5.62 7.00
CA GLY A 361 -3.76 -5.24 5.59
C GLY A 361 -4.32 -6.27 4.60
N ALA A 362 -4.89 -7.37 5.07
CA ALA A 362 -5.69 -8.28 4.25
C ALA A 362 -7.03 -7.63 3.87
N ILE A 363 -7.77 -8.23 2.93
CA ILE A 363 -9.09 -7.80 2.47
C ILE A 363 -10.12 -8.84 2.96
N PRO A 364 -10.68 -8.70 4.16
CA PRO A 364 -11.67 -9.65 4.64
C PRO A 364 -13.02 -9.47 3.94
N VAL A 365 -13.70 -10.58 3.66
CA VAL A 365 -15.06 -10.64 3.13
C VAL A 365 -15.84 -11.65 3.95
N MET A 366 -17.01 -11.30 4.45
CA MET A 366 -17.80 -12.20 5.30
C MET A 366 -18.97 -12.81 4.51
N SER A 367 -19.30 -14.08 4.75
CA SER A 367 -20.53 -14.69 4.19
C SER A 367 -21.78 -13.96 4.70
N ARG A 368 -21.82 -13.64 6.01
CA ARG A 368 -22.82 -12.82 6.70
C ARG A 368 -22.19 -11.90 7.74
N SER A 369 -22.76 -10.71 7.95
CA SER A 369 -22.31 -9.71 8.96
C SER A 369 -23.36 -9.42 10.04
N ASN A 370 -24.51 -10.07 9.95
CA ASN A 370 -25.66 -10.00 10.85
C ASN A 370 -26.25 -11.42 10.99
N ASP A 371 -27.36 -11.52 11.71
CA ASP A 371 -28.09 -12.78 11.82
C ASP A 371 -28.90 -13.01 10.54
N THR A 372 -28.34 -13.78 9.62
CA THR A 372 -28.94 -14.07 8.32
C THR A 372 -28.48 -15.45 7.91
N PHE A 373 -29.41 -16.28 7.45
CA PHE A 373 -29.11 -17.60 6.94
C PHE A 373 -28.64 -17.55 5.48
N TYR A 374 -27.59 -18.32 5.19
CA TYR A 374 -27.22 -18.73 3.84
C TYR A 374 -27.04 -20.24 3.85
N SER A 375 -27.50 -20.91 2.79
CA SER A 375 -27.20 -22.32 2.56
C SER A 375 -25.69 -22.55 2.42
N LEU A 376 -25.25 -23.80 2.62
CA LEU A 376 -23.84 -24.17 2.47
C LEU A 376 -23.32 -23.87 1.05
N GLU A 377 -24.16 -24.07 0.03
CA GLU A 377 -23.85 -23.76 -1.36
C GLU A 377 -23.68 -22.25 -1.60
N GLU A 378 -24.57 -21.42 -1.06
CA GLU A 378 -24.46 -19.96 -1.19
C GLU A 378 -23.19 -19.42 -0.53
N ARG A 379 -22.77 -19.99 0.60
CA ARG A 379 -21.52 -19.61 1.29
C ARG A 379 -20.31 -19.88 0.40
N VAL A 380 -20.24 -21.07 -0.21
CA VAL A 380 -19.18 -21.43 -1.18
C VAL A 380 -19.20 -20.49 -2.39
N LYS A 381 -20.38 -20.23 -2.97
CA LYS A 381 -20.55 -19.30 -4.12
C LYS A 381 -20.09 -17.89 -3.76
N LYS A 382 -20.43 -17.38 -2.57
CA LYS A 382 -19.98 -16.07 -2.09
C LYS A 382 -18.46 -16.01 -1.96
N GLY A 383 -17.82 -17.06 -1.43
CA GLY A 383 -16.37 -17.16 -1.35
C GLY A 383 -15.70 -17.12 -2.73
N ALA A 384 -16.24 -17.88 -3.69
CA ALA A 384 -15.77 -17.87 -5.07
C ALA A 384 -15.96 -16.50 -5.76
N ASN A 385 -17.14 -15.89 -5.62
CA ASN A 385 -17.46 -14.57 -6.18
C ASN A 385 -16.60 -13.44 -5.59
N ALA A 386 -16.12 -13.61 -4.36
CA ALA A 386 -15.17 -12.70 -3.73
C ALA A 386 -13.74 -12.83 -4.28
N ASN A 387 -13.47 -13.82 -5.15
CA ASN A 387 -12.12 -14.21 -5.58
C ASN A 387 -11.18 -14.42 -4.37
N ALA A 388 -11.68 -15.08 -3.32
CA ALA A 388 -10.92 -15.19 -2.08
C ALA A 388 -9.70 -16.11 -2.24
N ASP A 389 -8.57 -15.66 -1.70
CA ASP A 389 -7.34 -16.44 -1.63
C ASP A 389 -7.43 -17.53 -0.55
N LEU A 390 -8.21 -17.32 0.52
CA LEU A 390 -8.48 -18.31 1.58
C LEU A 390 -9.98 -18.32 1.95
N PHE A 391 -10.48 -19.48 2.38
CA PHE A 391 -11.81 -19.66 2.98
C PHE A 391 -11.68 -20.16 4.42
N ILE A 392 -12.24 -19.46 5.39
CA ILE A 392 -12.19 -19.81 6.81
C ILE A 392 -13.61 -19.85 7.36
N SER A 393 -14.12 -21.04 7.67
CA SER A 393 -15.38 -21.21 8.40
C SER A 393 -15.14 -21.30 9.91
N ILE A 394 -15.99 -20.65 10.69
CA ILE A 394 -15.90 -20.57 12.15
C ILE A 394 -17.14 -21.19 12.74
N HIS A 395 -16.93 -22.19 13.58
CA HIS A 395 -17.92 -22.96 14.31
C HIS A 395 -17.59 -23.06 15.80
N ALA A 396 -18.58 -23.44 16.60
CA ALA A 396 -18.39 -23.81 17.99
C ALA A 396 -19.08 -25.15 18.25
N ASN A 397 -18.26 -26.15 18.53
CA ASN A 397 -18.61 -27.55 18.50
C ASN A 397 -19.65 -27.94 19.56
N SER A 398 -20.18 -29.14 19.43
CA SER A 398 -21.10 -29.74 20.39
C SER A 398 -20.94 -31.27 20.42
N ALA A 399 -20.89 -31.81 21.63
CA ALA A 399 -20.90 -33.25 21.89
C ALA A 399 -21.32 -33.49 23.35
N THR A 400 -20.81 -34.54 24.01
CA THR A 400 -21.01 -34.77 25.44
C THR A 400 -20.44 -33.63 26.28
N ALA A 401 -20.95 -33.47 27.52
CA ALA A 401 -20.48 -32.41 28.43
C ALA A 401 -18.98 -32.51 28.79
N SER A 402 -18.36 -33.68 28.64
CA SER A 402 -16.93 -33.90 28.87
C SER A 402 -16.04 -33.55 27.67
N ALA A 403 -16.59 -33.47 26.47
CA ALA A 403 -15.84 -33.13 25.26
C ALA A 403 -15.45 -31.65 25.28
N SER A 404 -14.16 -31.35 25.13
CA SER A 404 -13.63 -29.99 25.13
C SER A 404 -12.43 -29.87 24.19
N GLY A 405 -12.12 -28.63 23.82
CA GLY A 405 -10.95 -28.28 23.01
C GLY A 405 -11.28 -27.68 21.65
N THR A 406 -10.23 -27.30 20.93
CA THR A 406 -10.31 -26.77 19.56
C THR A 406 -9.91 -27.86 18.57
N GLU A 407 -10.59 -27.93 17.43
CA GLU A 407 -10.19 -28.74 16.27
C GLU A 407 -10.32 -27.94 14.98
N THR A 408 -9.45 -28.22 14.01
CA THR A 408 -9.47 -27.57 12.70
C THR A 408 -9.56 -28.64 11.63
N TYR A 409 -10.56 -28.51 10.77
CA TYR A 409 -10.82 -29.41 9.67
C TYR A 409 -10.40 -28.81 8.33
N TYR A 410 -9.87 -29.65 7.45
CA TYR A 410 -9.72 -29.36 6.03
C TYR A 410 -10.31 -30.53 5.22
N ASP A 411 -10.44 -30.37 3.91
CA ASP A 411 -10.88 -31.42 3.01
C ASP A 411 -9.85 -31.63 1.90
N GLU A 412 -9.80 -32.85 1.35
CA GLU A 412 -8.79 -33.26 0.38
C GLU A 412 -9.23 -33.06 -1.08
N THR A 413 -10.49 -32.67 -1.32
CA THR A 413 -11.07 -32.56 -2.68
C THR A 413 -10.42 -31.45 -3.49
N TYR A 414 -10.21 -30.27 -2.91
CA TYR A 414 -9.58 -29.13 -3.59
C TYR A 414 -8.50 -28.50 -2.73
N GLN A 415 -7.39 -28.10 -3.36
CA GLN A 415 -6.28 -27.40 -2.71
C GLN A 415 -5.72 -28.14 -1.48
N SER A 416 -5.84 -29.47 -1.40
CA SER A 416 -5.55 -30.30 -0.23
C SER A 416 -4.26 -29.91 0.51
N ALA A 417 -3.12 -29.85 -0.19
CA ALA A 417 -1.84 -29.48 0.41
C ALA A 417 -1.82 -28.06 1.03
N ASN A 418 -2.48 -27.09 0.37
CA ASN A 418 -2.58 -25.73 0.86
C ASN A 418 -3.60 -25.61 2.01
N SER A 419 -4.74 -26.31 1.94
CA SER A 419 -5.74 -26.37 3.00
C SER A 419 -5.17 -27.01 4.27
N ARG A 420 -4.42 -28.10 4.11
CA ARG A 420 -3.67 -28.75 5.20
C ARG A 420 -2.67 -27.78 5.83
N ARG A 421 -1.83 -27.11 5.02
CA ARG A 421 -0.88 -26.11 5.53
C ARG A 421 -1.60 -25.01 6.31
N LEU A 422 -2.72 -24.51 5.79
CA LEU A 422 -3.53 -23.52 6.51
C LEU A 422 -4.05 -24.06 7.84
N ALA A 423 -4.57 -25.28 7.88
CA ALA A 423 -5.04 -25.91 9.11
C ALA A 423 -3.91 -26.09 10.14
N GLU A 424 -2.71 -26.48 9.69
CA GLU A 424 -1.51 -26.63 10.51
C GLU A 424 -1.00 -25.28 11.06
N GLU A 425 -1.24 -24.17 10.36
CA GLU A 425 -0.96 -22.83 10.90
C GLU A 425 -2.04 -22.35 11.90
N VAL A 426 -3.31 -22.71 11.65
CA VAL A 426 -4.49 -22.29 12.43
C VAL A 426 -4.54 -23.00 13.79
N GLN A 427 -4.50 -24.32 13.80
CA GLN A 427 -4.75 -25.14 14.98
C GLN A 427 -3.92 -24.71 16.21
N PRO A 428 -2.57 -24.72 16.15
CA PRO A 428 -1.75 -24.39 17.33
C PRO A 428 -1.92 -22.93 17.78
N ARG A 429 -2.16 -22.00 16.85
CA ARG A 429 -2.32 -20.58 17.18
C ARG A 429 -3.66 -20.27 17.83
N VAL A 430 -4.74 -20.93 17.40
CA VAL A 430 -6.05 -20.79 18.03
C VAL A 430 -6.04 -21.45 19.40
N VAL A 431 -5.51 -22.68 19.51
CA VAL A 431 -5.35 -23.40 20.79
C VAL A 431 -4.58 -22.54 21.81
N SER A 432 -3.40 -22.05 21.42
CA SER A 432 -2.56 -21.23 22.31
C SER A 432 -3.24 -19.91 22.69
N ALA A 433 -3.85 -19.21 21.73
CA ALA A 433 -4.48 -17.92 22.01
C ALA A 433 -5.75 -18.06 22.86
N PHE A 434 -6.54 -19.11 22.61
CA PHE A 434 -7.83 -19.30 23.28
C PHE A 434 -7.72 -20.06 24.60
N GLY A 435 -6.64 -20.82 24.80
CA GLY A 435 -6.37 -21.57 26.03
C GLY A 435 -7.23 -22.84 26.14
N THR A 436 -7.40 -23.55 25.03
CA THR A 436 -8.23 -24.76 24.92
C THR A 436 -7.37 -26.02 24.86
N ARG A 437 -7.99 -27.19 25.04
CA ARG A 437 -7.35 -28.47 24.74
C ARG A 437 -7.10 -28.59 23.23
N ASP A 438 -5.92 -29.01 22.83
CA ASP A 438 -5.63 -29.32 21.42
C ASP A 438 -6.25 -30.66 21.02
N ARG A 439 -7.06 -30.67 19.96
CA ARG A 439 -7.66 -31.89 19.39
C ARG A 439 -7.15 -32.19 17.98
N GLY A 440 -6.17 -31.42 17.51
CA GLY A 440 -5.45 -31.63 16.25
C GLY A 440 -6.18 -31.13 15.00
N VAL A 441 -5.45 -31.25 13.89
CA VAL A 441 -5.95 -31.04 12.52
C VAL A 441 -6.54 -32.36 12.02
N LYS A 442 -7.69 -32.28 11.35
CA LYS A 442 -8.43 -33.45 10.86
C LYS A 442 -8.97 -33.23 9.46
N THR A 443 -9.38 -34.32 8.79
CA THR A 443 -10.15 -34.25 7.55
C THR A 443 -11.63 -34.49 7.82
N ALA A 444 -12.50 -33.78 7.11
CA ALA A 444 -13.93 -34.02 7.13
C ALA A 444 -14.59 -33.49 5.85
N GLY A 445 -15.59 -34.22 5.35
CA GLY A 445 -16.34 -33.87 4.14
C GLY A 445 -17.36 -32.73 4.34
N PHE A 446 -17.10 -31.76 5.21
CA PHE A 446 -18.01 -30.63 5.44
C PHE A 446 -18.16 -29.82 4.16
N TYR A 447 -19.41 -29.57 3.77
CA TYR A 447 -19.74 -29.01 2.45
C TYR A 447 -18.93 -27.77 2.08
N VAL A 448 -18.82 -26.82 3.01
CA VAL A 448 -18.19 -25.51 2.75
C VAL A 448 -16.68 -25.59 2.48
N ILE A 449 -15.97 -26.55 3.06
CA ILE A 449 -14.55 -26.77 2.79
C ILE A 449 -14.33 -27.75 1.64
N LYS A 450 -15.20 -28.76 1.51
CA LYS A 450 -15.16 -29.76 0.43
C LYS A 450 -15.38 -29.15 -0.96
N TYR A 451 -16.28 -28.16 -1.08
CA TYR A 451 -16.61 -27.53 -2.37
C TYR A 451 -15.98 -26.15 -2.57
N SER A 452 -15.17 -25.67 -1.62
CA SER A 452 -14.36 -24.46 -1.81
C SER A 452 -13.14 -24.77 -2.69
N LYS A 453 -13.02 -24.09 -3.83
CA LYS A 453 -11.91 -24.30 -4.77
C LYS A 453 -10.60 -23.57 -4.40
N MET A 454 -10.64 -22.73 -3.36
CA MET A 454 -9.47 -22.12 -2.72
C MET A 454 -9.07 -22.90 -1.47
N PRO A 455 -7.84 -22.72 -0.93
CA PRO A 455 -7.46 -23.32 0.34
C PRO A 455 -8.47 -22.96 1.44
N SER A 456 -8.96 -23.96 2.15
CA SER A 456 -10.11 -23.82 3.02
C SER A 456 -9.97 -24.60 4.32
N VAL A 457 -10.50 -24.03 5.41
CA VAL A 457 -10.56 -24.67 6.73
C VAL A 457 -11.88 -24.38 7.42
N LEU A 458 -12.31 -25.30 8.29
CA LEU A 458 -13.39 -25.12 9.25
C LEU A 458 -12.83 -25.26 10.65
N ILE A 459 -13.04 -24.26 11.49
CA ILE A 459 -12.49 -24.19 12.84
C ILE A 459 -13.62 -24.42 13.82
N GLU A 460 -13.53 -25.50 14.58
CA GLU A 460 -14.34 -25.73 15.77
C GLU A 460 -13.63 -25.10 16.97
N THR A 461 -14.02 -23.87 17.30
CA THR A 461 -13.25 -23.03 18.23
C THR A 461 -13.20 -23.59 19.65
N ALA A 462 -14.32 -24.07 20.17
CA ALA A 462 -14.44 -24.82 21.43
C ALA A 462 -15.82 -25.49 21.52
N PHE A 463 -16.08 -26.30 22.55
CA PHE A 463 -17.36 -27.01 22.71
C PHE A 463 -18.39 -26.20 23.52
N ILE A 464 -19.53 -25.85 22.91
CA ILE A 464 -20.64 -25.13 23.56
C ILE A 464 -21.27 -25.95 24.69
N THR A 465 -21.26 -27.29 24.61
CA THR A 465 -21.85 -28.16 25.63
C THR A 465 -20.96 -28.36 26.86
N ASN A 466 -19.66 -28.06 26.77
CA ASN A 466 -18.75 -28.13 27.91
C ASN A 466 -18.72 -26.81 28.68
N SER A 467 -18.91 -26.87 29.99
CA SER A 467 -19.03 -25.67 30.84
C SER A 467 -17.77 -24.79 30.85
N SER A 468 -16.57 -25.39 30.83
CA SER A 468 -15.30 -24.67 30.80
C SER A 468 -15.10 -23.94 29.47
N ASP A 469 -15.39 -24.61 28.35
CA ASP A 469 -15.29 -24.03 27.01
C ASP A 469 -16.37 -22.98 26.76
N ALA A 470 -17.61 -23.23 27.18
CA ALA A 470 -18.69 -22.24 27.17
C ALA A 470 -18.32 -20.97 27.95
N GLY A 471 -17.62 -21.09 29.09
CA GLY A 471 -17.06 -19.95 29.81
C GLY A 471 -16.10 -19.09 28.96
N LYS A 472 -15.28 -19.73 28.11
CA LYS A 472 -14.41 -19.04 27.15
C LYS A 472 -15.20 -18.38 26.04
N LEU A 473 -16.20 -19.07 25.49
CA LEU A 473 -17.06 -18.56 24.40
C LEU A 473 -17.97 -17.40 24.85
N LYS A 474 -18.30 -17.30 26.15
CA LYS A 474 -18.98 -16.13 26.74
C LYS A 474 -18.06 -14.91 26.86
N SER A 475 -16.76 -15.12 27.07
CA SER A 475 -15.80 -14.05 27.31
C SER A 475 -15.45 -13.28 26.02
N ALA A 476 -15.76 -11.98 26.00
CA ALA A 476 -15.38 -11.09 24.91
C ALA A 476 -13.86 -11.06 24.68
N THR A 477 -13.07 -11.08 25.76
CA THR A 477 -11.61 -11.08 25.72
C THR A 477 -11.08 -12.37 25.08
N LEU A 478 -11.61 -13.53 25.46
CA LEU A 478 -11.13 -14.80 24.94
C LEU A 478 -11.56 -14.99 23.48
N LYS A 479 -12.79 -14.59 23.09
CA LYS A 479 -13.20 -14.54 21.68
C LYS A 479 -12.29 -13.65 20.83
N ASP A 480 -11.84 -12.51 21.39
CA ASP A 480 -10.85 -11.66 20.71
C ASP A 480 -9.50 -12.35 20.54
N LYS A 481 -9.05 -13.12 21.54
CA LYS A 481 -7.83 -13.91 21.42
C LYS A 481 -7.96 -15.03 20.38
N ALA A 482 -9.09 -15.73 20.30
CA ALA A 482 -9.33 -16.73 19.24
C ALA A 482 -9.20 -16.08 17.85
N ALA A 483 -9.88 -14.96 17.62
CA ALA A 483 -9.76 -14.20 16.38
C ALA A 483 -8.32 -13.71 16.10
N LYS A 484 -7.56 -13.35 17.15
CA LYS A 484 -6.13 -12.99 17.02
C LYS A 484 -5.28 -14.19 16.58
N GLY A 485 -5.55 -15.38 17.13
CA GLY A 485 -4.92 -16.64 16.73
C GLY A 485 -5.14 -16.94 15.25
N ILE A 486 -6.38 -16.83 14.77
CA ILE A 486 -6.72 -17.04 13.36
C ILE A 486 -6.03 -16.01 12.46
N ASN A 487 -6.04 -14.72 12.82
CA ASN A 487 -5.33 -13.68 12.04
C ASN A 487 -3.81 -13.93 11.97
N ALA A 488 -3.20 -14.40 13.06
CA ALA A 488 -1.78 -14.76 13.08
C ALA A 488 -1.48 -15.97 12.19
N ALA A 489 -2.39 -16.94 12.14
CA ALA A 489 -2.29 -18.08 11.23
C ALA A 489 -2.35 -17.68 9.76
N VAL A 490 -3.27 -16.77 9.40
CA VAL A 490 -3.34 -16.21 8.03
C VAL A 490 -2.03 -15.51 7.66
N SER A 491 -1.48 -14.70 8.56
CA SER A 491 -0.19 -14.03 8.30
C SER A 491 0.94 -15.03 8.12
N ALA A 492 0.96 -16.12 8.90
CA ALA A 492 1.97 -17.17 8.81
C ALA A 492 1.84 -18.03 7.55
N TYR A 493 0.62 -18.32 7.10
CA TYR A 493 0.37 -19.09 5.88
C TYR A 493 0.97 -18.44 4.60
N TYR A 494 1.11 -17.12 4.60
CA TYR A 494 1.67 -16.31 3.51
C TYR A 494 3.14 -15.93 3.69
N ARG A 495 3.76 -16.27 4.83
CA ARG A 495 5.22 -16.30 4.92
C ARG A 495 5.68 -17.44 4.04
#